data_AF-A0A7G9GZJ0-F1
#
_entry.id   AF-A0A7G9GZJ0-F1
#
_cell.length_a   1.000
_cell.length_b   1.000
_cell.length_c   1.000
_cell.angle_alpha   90.00
_cell.angle_beta   90.00
_cell.angle_gamma   90.00
#
_symmetry.space_group_name_H-M   'P 1'
#
loop_
_entity.id
_entity.type
_entity.pdbx_description
1 polymer ?
#
loop_
_entity_poly.entity_id
_entity_poly.type
_entity_poly.pdbx_seq_one_letter_code
_entity_poly.pdbx_strand_id
1 'polypeptide(L)'
;MNNNSNNIQKLNTKLEKGLAITTAISGIEFIPIEKGEVAIGAAVSTYHEKQAIAIGIQGAPSENFRINSKIGVVPTKNTEFAGSIGASWKFKCY
;
A
#
# COMPACT_ATOMS: atom_id res chain seq x y z
N MET A 1 30.89 -0.32 23.39
CA MET A 1 29.43 -0.57 23.38
C MET A 1 28.94 -0.55 21.95
N ASN A 2 28.21 -1.60 21.54
CA ASN A 2 28.16 -2.16 20.19
C ASN A 2 27.40 -1.33 19.14
N ASN A 3 28.09 -0.90 18.08
CA ASN A 3 27.46 -0.34 16.86
C ASN A 3 26.42 -1.29 16.23
N ASN A 4 26.56 -2.61 16.41
CA ASN A 4 25.62 -3.60 15.90
C ASN A 4 24.22 -3.52 16.52
N SER A 5 24.10 -3.27 17.83
CA SER A 5 22.79 -3.22 18.49
C SER A 5 21.95 -2.03 18.00
N ASN A 6 22.58 -0.86 17.81
CA ASN A 6 21.92 0.31 17.24
C ASN A 6 21.50 0.09 15.78
N ASN A 7 22.31 -0.62 15.01
CA ASN A 7 21.98 -0.96 13.63
C ASN A 7 20.80 -1.94 13.53
N ILE A 8 20.77 -2.96 14.41
CA ILE A 8 19.67 -3.92 14.47
C ILE A 8 18.35 -3.25 14.87
N GLN A 9 18.35 -2.35 15.86
CA GLN A 9 17.13 -1.63 16.24
C GLN A 9 16.59 -0.74 15.12
N LYS A 10 17.47 -0.06 14.39
CA LYS A 10 17.08 0.74 13.21
C LYS A 10 16.51 -0.15 12.11
N LEU A 11 17.12 -1.31 11.87
CA LEU A 11 16.63 -2.27 10.90
C LEU A 11 15.24 -2.80 11.29
N ASN A 12 15.06 -3.22 12.54
CA ASN A 12 13.77 -3.71 13.03
C ASN A 12 12.68 -2.64 12.89
N THR A 13 13.00 -1.39 13.28
CA THR A 13 12.06 -0.26 13.11
C THR A 13 11.68 -0.03 11.65
N LYS A 14 12.62 -0.15 10.71
CA LYS A 14 12.33 -0.02 9.27
C LYS A 14 11.47 -1.18 8.76
N LEU A 15 11.74 -2.40 9.20
CA LEU A 15 10.95 -3.58 8.85
C LEU A 15 9.51 -3.44 9.36
N GLU A 16 9.32 -3.09 10.63
CA GLU A 16 7.99 -2.85 11.21
C GLU A 16 7.20 -1.79 10.43
N LYS A 17 7.86 -0.68 10.05
CA LYS A 17 7.24 0.36 9.22
C LYS A 17 6.88 -0.15 7.83
N GLY A 18 7.78 -0.84 7.16
CA GLY A 18 7.53 -1.41 5.83
C GLY A 18 6.39 -2.41 5.81
N LEU A 19 6.32 -3.26 6.85
CA LEU A 19 5.21 -4.19 7.05
C LEU A 19 3.90 -3.45 7.32
N ALA A 20 3.88 -2.45 8.21
CA ALA A 20 2.69 -1.63 8.46
C ALA A 20 2.16 -0.99 7.15
N ILE A 21 3.04 -0.37 6.35
CA ILE A 21 2.67 0.27 5.08
C ILE A 21 2.12 -0.76 4.09
N THR A 22 2.79 -1.91 3.96
CA THR A 22 2.38 -2.97 3.04
C THR A 22 1.01 -3.52 3.43
N THR A 23 0.78 -3.74 4.72
CA THR A 23 -0.53 -4.15 5.24
C THR A 23 -1.59 -3.10 4.95
N ALA A 24 -1.33 -1.81 5.17
CA ALA A 24 -2.27 -0.74 4.85
C ALA A 24 -2.61 -0.70 3.35
N ILE A 25 -1.60 -0.77 2.47
CA ILE A 25 -1.77 -0.81 1.02
C ILE A 25 -2.60 -2.02 0.59
N SER A 26 -2.34 -3.19 1.18
CA SER A 26 -3.10 -4.42 0.90
C SER A 26 -4.55 -4.32 1.35
N GLY A 27 -4.83 -3.61 2.45
CA GLY A 27 -6.17 -3.36 2.97
C GLY A 27 -6.96 -2.30 2.19
N ILE A 28 -6.38 -1.64 1.19
CA ILE A 28 -7.16 -0.77 0.28
C ILE A 28 -8.03 -1.66 -0.60
N GLU A 29 -9.31 -1.73 -0.24
CA GLU A 29 -10.37 -2.33 -1.03
C GLU A 29 -10.98 -1.28 -1.96
N PHE A 30 -10.96 -1.57 -3.26
CA PHE A 30 -11.61 -0.73 -4.26
C PHE A 30 -13.00 -1.28 -4.55
N ILE A 31 -14.00 -0.39 -4.52
CA ILE A 31 -15.33 -0.73 -5.02
C ILE A 31 -15.26 -1.11 -6.51
N PRO A 32 -16.14 -2.00 -6.99
CA PRO A 32 -16.26 -2.27 -8.42
C PRO A 32 -16.58 -0.99 -9.19
N ILE A 33 -15.78 -0.71 -10.21
CA ILE A 33 -15.96 0.43 -11.14
C ILE A 33 -16.22 -0.05 -12.57
N GLU A 34 -16.98 0.70 -13.34
CA GLU A 34 -17.27 0.51 -14.77
C GLU A 34 -16.28 1.26 -15.68
N LYS A 35 -16.41 1.08 -17.00
CA LYS A 35 -15.54 1.74 -17.98
C LYS A 35 -15.68 3.27 -17.86
N GLY A 36 -14.55 3.94 -17.71
CA GLY A 36 -14.47 5.40 -17.56
C GLY A 36 -14.64 5.88 -16.13
N GLU A 37 -14.95 4.98 -15.19
CA GLU A 37 -15.05 5.34 -13.77
C GLU A 37 -13.69 5.22 -13.05
N VAL A 38 -13.62 5.92 -11.92
CA VAL A 38 -12.47 5.94 -11.02
C VAL A 38 -12.96 5.74 -9.59
N ALA A 39 -12.27 4.90 -8.82
CA ALA A 39 -12.47 4.73 -7.40
C ALA A 39 -11.26 5.23 -6.61
N ILE A 40 -11.52 5.77 -5.43
CA ILE A 40 -10.50 6.17 -4.47
C ILE A 40 -10.75 5.37 -3.20
N GLY A 41 -9.69 4.81 -2.63
CA GLY A 41 -9.74 4.06 -1.38
C GLY A 41 -8.70 4.57 -0.40
N ALA A 42 -8.98 4.42 0.89
CA ALA A 42 -8.05 4.72 1.96
C ALA A 42 -8.13 3.61 3.02
N ALA A 43 -7.00 3.32 3.64
CA ALA A 43 -6.90 2.31 4.68
C ALA A 43 -5.91 2.76 5.75
N VAL A 44 -6.18 2.35 6.99
CA VAL A 44 -5.25 2.51 8.11
C VAL A 44 -4.92 1.13 8.66
N SER A 45 -3.66 0.91 9.01
CA SER A 45 -3.21 -0.34 9.62
C SER A 45 -2.37 -0.07 10.85
N THR A 46 -2.32 -1.04 11.74
CA THR A 46 -1.39 -1.05 12.87
C THR A 46 -0.60 -2.34 12.84
N TYR A 47 0.72 -2.25 12.90
CA TYR A 47 1.63 -3.39 12.99
C TYR A 47 2.61 -3.16 14.14
N HIS A 48 2.58 -4.04 15.14
CA HIS A 48 3.22 -3.81 16.44
C HIS A 48 2.84 -2.42 17.00
N GLU A 49 3.80 -1.50 17.10
CA GLU A 49 3.60 -0.13 17.61
C GLU A 49 3.55 0.93 16.51
N LYS A 50 3.54 0.53 15.22
CA LYS A 50 3.56 1.45 14.08
C LYS A 50 2.21 1.48 13.40
N GLN A 51 1.68 2.69 13.24
CA GLN A 51 0.47 2.93 12.45
C GLN A 51 0.87 3.41 11.06
N ALA A 52 0.23 2.86 10.04
CA ALA A 52 0.40 3.30 8.66
C ALA A 52 -0.93 3.76 8.08
N ILE A 53 -0.86 4.75 7.21
CA ILE A 53 -1.98 5.26 6.44
C ILE A 53 -1.66 5.01 4.97
N ALA A 54 -2.62 4.46 4.22
CA ALA A 54 -2.49 4.26 2.79
C ALA A 54 -3.70 4.82 2.05
N ILE A 55 -3.45 5.33 0.86
CA ILE A 55 -4.47 5.78 -0.09
C ILE A 55 -4.19 5.14 -1.45
N GLY A 56 -5.23 4.99 -2.25
CA GLY A 56 -5.10 4.44 -3.58
C GLY A 56 -6.17 4.92 -4.51
N ILE A 57 -5.89 4.80 -5.79
CA ILE A 57 -6.80 5.08 -6.88
C ILE A 57 -6.88 3.84 -7.78
N GLN A 58 -8.07 3.60 -8.33
CA GLN A 58 -8.30 2.59 -9.35
C GLN A 58 -9.08 3.23 -10.49
N GLY A 59 -8.70 2.93 -11.73
CA GLY A 59 -9.43 3.34 -12.93
C GLY A 59 -9.69 2.15 -13.84
N ALA A 60 -10.77 2.20 -14.61
CA ALA A 60 -11.09 1.22 -15.63
C ALA A 60 -11.15 1.88 -17.02
N PRO A 61 -10.01 1.99 -17.73
CA PRO A 61 -9.98 2.59 -19.07
C PRO A 61 -10.82 1.84 -20.11
N SER A 62 -11.01 0.53 -19.90
CA SER A 62 -11.82 -0.35 -20.75
C SER A 62 -12.57 -1.37 -19.88
N GLU A 63 -13.60 -2.02 -20.42
CA GLU A 63 -14.42 -3.01 -19.69
C GLU A 63 -13.61 -4.19 -19.14
N ASN A 64 -12.49 -4.52 -19.79
CA ASN A 64 -11.64 -5.64 -19.44
C ASN A 64 -10.29 -5.22 -18.86
N PHE A 65 -9.99 -3.93 -18.80
CA PHE A 65 -8.70 -3.42 -18.34
C PHE A 65 -8.89 -2.50 -17.14
N ARG A 66 -8.20 -2.82 -16.06
CA ARG A 66 -8.19 -2.00 -14.84
C ARG A 66 -6.76 -1.68 -14.45
N ILE A 67 -6.53 -0.45 -14.03
CA ILE A 67 -5.27 0.01 -13.46
C ILE A 67 -5.50 0.47 -12.04
N ASN A 68 -4.52 0.29 -11.18
CA ASN A 68 -4.53 0.83 -9.83
C ASN A 68 -3.17 1.39 -9.47
N SER A 69 -3.19 2.36 -8.56
CA SER A 69 -2.02 2.92 -7.92
C SER A 69 -2.34 3.09 -6.44
N LYS A 70 -1.39 2.74 -5.58
CA LYS A 70 -1.54 2.81 -4.12
C LYS A 70 -0.25 3.37 -3.53
N ILE A 71 -0.38 4.22 -2.52
CA ILE A 71 0.73 4.77 -1.75
C ILE A 71 0.38 4.75 -0.27
N GLY A 72 1.35 4.47 0.57
CA GLY A 72 1.19 4.51 2.02
C GLY A 72 2.40 5.08 2.73
N VAL A 73 2.17 5.53 3.96
CA VAL A 73 3.11 6.28 4.77
C VAL A 73 2.95 5.92 6.23
N VAL A 74 4.07 5.90 6.97
CA VAL A 74 4.07 5.84 8.44
C VAL A 74 4.49 7.22 8.97
N PRO A 75 3.56 8.02 9.53
CA PRO A 75 3.84 9.37 10.02
C PRO A 75 4.56 9.31 11.37
N THR A 76 5.87 9.05 11.36
CA THR A 76 6.74 9.04 12.55
C THR A 76 7.96 9.94 12.31
N LYS A 77 8.80 10.16 13.34
CA LYS A 77 10.01 11.01 13.26
C LYS A 77 10.92 10.72 12.05
N ASN A 78 10.96 9.45 11.61
CA ASN A 78 11.56 9.05 10.34
C ASN A 78 10.43 8.53 9.44
N THR A 79 9.84 9.40 8.63
CA THR A 79 8.77 9.03 7.71
C THR A 79 9.30 8.02 6.69
N GLU A 80 8.61 6.89 6.58
CA GLU A 80 8.83 5.88 5.54
C GLU A 80 7.57 5.85 4.66
N PHE A 81 7.76 5.67 3.36
CA PHE A 81 6.68 5.58 2.39
C PHE A 81 6.91 4.37 1.48
N ALA A 82 5.83 3.79 0.97
CA ALA A 82 5.89 2.79 -0.08
C ALA A 82 4.75 3.02 -1.07
N GLY A 83 4.96 2.62 -2.32
CA GLY A 83 3.95 2.73 -3.36
C GLY A 83 3.94 1.50 -4.26
N SER A 84 2.82 1.28 -4.93
CA SER A 84 2.65 0.21 -5.90
C SER A 84 1.75 0.68 -7.03
N ILE A 85 1.99 0.16 -8.23
CA ILE A 85 1.15 0.35 -9.41
C ILE A 85 0.87 -1.03 -9.97
N GLY A 86 -0.39 -1.29 -10.31
CA GLY A 86 -0.83 -2.56 -10.85
C GLY A 86 -1.75 -2.37 -12.05
N ALA A 87 -1.75 -3.36 -12.94
CA ALA A 87 -2.70 -3.46 -14.03
C ALA A 87 -3.27 -4.88 -14.07
N SER A 88 -4.52 -5.02 -14.46
CA SER A 88 -5.22 -6.30 -14.57
C SER A 88 -6.04 -6.34 -15.84
N TRP A 89 -6.04 -7.49 -16.50
CA TRP A 89 -6.78 -7.75 -17.72
C TRP A 89 -7.67 -8.97 -17.55
N LYS A 90 -8.96 -8.85 -17.88
CA LYS A 90 -9.93 -9.94 -17.84
C LYS A 90 -10.09 -10.56 -19.22
N PHE A 91 -9.95 -11.87 -19.33
CA PHE A 91 -10.27 -12.65 -20.54
C PHE A 91 -11.19 -13.81 -20.18
N LYS A 92 -12.07 -14.20 -21.11
CA LYS A 92 -12.89 -15.41 -20.97
C LYS A 92 -12.09 -16.59 -21.54
N CYS A 93 -11.88 -17.63 -20.73
CA CYS A 93 -11.51 -18.95 -21.25
C CYS A 93 -12.80 -19.71 -21.54
N TYR A 94 -12.87 -20.29 -22.74
CA TYR A 94 -14.00 -21.03 -23.29
C TYR A 94 -14.41 -22.22 -22.41
#